data_AF-A0A7G9S083-F1
#
_entry.id   AF-A0A7G9S083-F1
#
_cell.length_a   1.000
_cell.length_b   1.000
_cell.length_c   1.000
_cell.angle_alpha   90.00
_cell.angle_beta   90.00
_cell.angle_gamma   90.00
#
_symmetry.space_group_name_H-M   'P 1'
#
loop_
_entity.id
_entity.type
_entity.pdbx_description
1 polymer ?
#
loop_
_entity_poly.entity_id
_entity_poly.type
_entity_poly.pdbx_seq_one_letter_code
_entity_poly.pdbx_strand_id
1 'polypeptide(L)' 'MKREDSWITLGSFHQTETTELSITNEHGVVAFNIKVESMKIESNFIYIRYHLKQNDEIIDILVFECWWEPEV' A
#
# COMPACT_ATOMS: atom_id res chain seq x y z
N MET A 1 -3.02 8.87 0.68
CA MET A 1 -3.57 9.07 2.04
C MET A 1 -2.53 9.82 2.86
N LYS A 2 -2.73 11.11 3.14
CA LYS A 2 -1.83 11.86 4.04
C LYS A 2 -2.36 11.68 5.47
N ARG A 3 -1.56 11.10 6.36
CA ARG A 3 -1.83 11.07 7.80
C ARG A 3 -1.07 12.24 8.41
N GLU A 4 -1.76 13.11 9.14
CA GLU A 4 -1.22 14.43 9.51
C GLU A 4 -0.12 14.40 10.59
N ASP A 5 0.15 13.30 11.29
CA ASP A 5 1.07 13.37 12.44
C ASP A 5 2.16 12.30 12.57
N SER A 6 2.32 11.38 11.63
CA SER A 6 3.48 10.48 11.64
C SER A 6 3.47 9.61 10.41
N TRP A 7 4.56 9.71 9.65
CA TRP A 7 4.95 8.81 8.57
C TRP A 7 4.09 8.95 7.31
N ILE A 8 4.70 9.51 6.25
CA ILE A 8 4.08 9.62 4.93
C ILE A 8 4.35 8.31 4.19
N THR A 9 3.31 7.51 4.02
CA THR A 9 3.34 6.35 3.13
C THR A 9 2.85 6.78 1.74
N LEU A 10 3.74 6.76 0.76
CA LEU A 10 3.40 6.94 -0.64
C LEU A 10 3.66 5.61 -1.36
N GLY A 11 2.61 5.02 -1.91
CA GLY A 11 2.70 3.79 -2.67
C GLY A 11 1.65 3.76 -3.76
N SER A 12 2.05 3.23 -4.92
CA SER A 12 1.15 2.89 -6.01
C SER A 12 0.97 1.37 -6.01
N PHE A 13 -0.26 0.89 -6.22
CA PHE A 13 -0.57 -0.54 -6.25
C PHE A 13 -1.00 -0.94 -7.66
N HIS A 14 -0.24 -1.83 -8.29
CA HIS A 14 -0.51 -2.29 -9.64
C HIS A 14 -0.53 -3.83 -9.64
N GLN A 15 -1.56 -4.45 -10.24
CA GLN A 15 -1.71 -5.90 -10.23
C GLN A 15 -0.68 -6.62 -11.10
N THR A 16 -0.22 -6.00 -12.18
CA THR A 16 0.59 -6.65 -13.22
C THR A 16 2.08 -6.43 -13.07
N GLU A 17 2.50 -5.52 -12.19
CA GLU A 17 3.89 -5.12 -12.03
C GLU A 17 4.26 -4.96 -10.56
N THR A 18 5.55 -5.02 -10.28
CA THR A 18 6.08 -4.69 -8.96
C THR A 18 6.23 -3.18 -8.87
N THR A 19 5.70 -2.59 -7.81
CA THR A 19 5.72 -1.13 -7.57
C THR A 19 6.53 -0.80 -6.33
N GLU A 20 6.88 0.46 -6.11
CA GLU A 20 7.60 0.90 -4.92
C GLU A 20 6.64 1.49 -3.87
N LEU A 21 6.87 1.14 -2.60
CA LEU A 21 6.33 1.80 -1.42
C LEU A 21 7.44 2.56 -0.73
N SER A 22 7.28 3.87 -0.61
CA SER A 22 8.18 4.70 0.19
C SER A 22 7.49 5.14 1.47
N ILE A 23 8.18 4.91 2.59
CA ILE A 23 7.79 5.36 3.93
C ILE A 23 8.80 6.42 4.38
N THR A 24 8.33 7.65 4.54
CA THR A 24 9.16 8.78 4.95
C THR A 24 8.83 9.22 6.37
N ASN A 25 9.85 9.34 7.22
CA ASN A 25 9.77 9.90 8.58
C ASN A 25 10.90 10.92 8.82
N GLU A 26 11.00 11.45 10.05
CA GLU A 26 12.03 12.40 10.47
C GLU A 26 13.46 11.87 10.40
N HIS A 27 13.63 10.55 10.30
CA HIS A 27 14.92 9.86 10.23
C HIS A 27 15.35 9.46 8.81
N GLY A 28 14.47 9.61 7.81
CA GLY A 28 14.80 9.33 6.41
C GLY A 28 13.66 8.65 5.64
N VAL A 29 14.04 7.97 4.56
CA VAL A 29 13.12 7.25 3.66
C VAL A 29 13.46 5.77 3.67
N VAL A 30 12.45 4.93 3.88
CA VAL A 30 12.55 3.47 3.72
C VAL A 30 11.72 3.07 2.50
N ALA A 31 12.35 2.39 1.54
CA ALA A 31 11.69 1.92 0.32
C ALA A 31 11.52 0.40 0.34
N PHE A 32 10.36 -0.05 -0.12
CA PHE A 32 10.01 -1.46 -0.28
C PHE A 32 9.45 -1.71 -1.68
N ASN A 33 9.64 -2.93 -2.17
CA ASN A 33 8.96 -3.39 -3.37
C ASN A 33 7.62 -4.02 -2.99
N ILE A 34 6.55 -3.63 -3.66
CA ILE A 34 5.21 -4.21 -3.52
C ILE A 34 4.95 -5.14 -4.69
N LYS A 35 4.48 -6.34 -4.39
CA LYS A 35 3.82 -7.22 -5.38
C LYS A 35 2.37 -7.43 -4.97
N VAL A 36 1.44 -6.89 -5.75
CA VAL A 36 0.01 -7.10 -5.51
C VAL A 36 -0.35 -8.55 -5.88
N GLU A 37 -1.00 -9.24 -4.96
CA GLU A 37 -1.48 -10.61 -5.16
C GLU A 37 -2.96 -10.62 -5.56
N SER A 38 -3.77 -9.77 -4.92
CA SER A 38 -5.14 -9.54 -5.32
C SER A 38 -5.58 -8.12 -5.01
N MET A 39 -6.43 -7.58 -5.86
CA MET A 39 -7.02 -6.26 -5.65
C MET A 39 -8.45 -6.27 -6.16
N LYS A 40 -9.36 -5.72 -5.36
CA LYS A 40 -10.78 -5.58 -5.68
C LYS A 40 -11.19 -4.14 -5.40
N ILE A 41 -11.80 -3.49 -6.38
CA ILE A 41 -12.31 -2.13 -6.27
C ILE A 41 -13.78 -2.18 -6.66
N GLU A 42 -14.65 -1.81 -5.71
CA GLU A 42 -16.09 -1.65 -5.90
C GLU A 42 -16.48 -0.20 -5.58
N SER A 43 -17.75 0.14 -5.77
CA SER A 43 -18.26 1.52 -5.62
C SER A 43 -17.96 2.17 -4.27
N ASN A 44 -17.80 1.37 -3.22
CA ASN A 44 -17.69 1.82 -1.84
C ASN A 44 -16.66 1.02 -1.04
N PHE A 45 -15.79 0.29 -1.75
CA PHE A 45 -14.85 -0.66 -1.16
C PHE A 45 -13.57 -0.76 -1.98
N ILE A 46 -12.42 -0.72 -1.31
CA ILE A 46 -11.11 -1.06 -1.85
C ILE A 46 -10.50 -2.15 -0.98
N TYR A 47 -10.09 -3.24 -1.62
CA TYR A 47 -9.30 -4.33 -1.04
C TYR A 47 -8.01 -4.49 -1.82
N ILE A 48 -6.88 -4.58 -1.12
CA ILE A 48 -5.59 -4.88 -1.72
C ILE A 48 -4.84 -5.84 -0.80
N ARG A 49 -4.57 -7.06 -1.27
CA ARG A 49 -3.62 -7.98 -0.64
C ARG A 49 -2.31 -7.94 -1.42
N TYR A 50 -1.20 -7.68 -0.73
CA TYR A 50 0.09 -7.50 -1.37
C TYR A 50 1.25 -7.98 -0.51
N HIS A 51 2.32 -8.40 -1.18
CA HIS A 51 3.58 -8.76 -0.55
C HIS A 51 4.47 -7.53 -0.44
N LEU A 52 5.02 -7.31 0.74
CA LEU A 52 6.09 -6.34 0.98
C LEU A 52 7.43 -7.05 0.83
N LYS A 53 8.28 -6.54 -0.06
CA LYS A 53 9.58 -7.14 -0.39
C LYS A 53 10.73 -6.18 -0.14
N GLN A 54 11.89 -6.74 0.21
CA GLN A 54 13.17 -6.05 0.25
C GLN A 54 14.26 -7.04 -0.19
N ASN A 55 15.19 -6.59 -1.03
CA ASN A 55 16.25 -7.45 -1.59
C ASN A 55 15.69 -8.75 -2.21
N ASP A 56 14.55 -8.64 -2.91
CA ASP A 56 13.80 -9.75 -3.51
C ASP A 56 13.20 -10.81 -2.59
N GLU A 57 13.35 -10.68 -1.29
CA GLU A 57 12.70 -11.52 -0.29
C GLU A 57 11.34 -10.95 0.12
N ILE A 58 10.38 -11.81 0.45
CA ILE A 58 9.09 -11.41 1.03
C ILE A 58 9.30 -11.20 2.52
N ILE A 59 9.15 -9.97 3.00
CA ILE A 59 9.23 -9.63 4.41
C ILE A 59 7.88 -9.86 5.09
N ASP A 60 6.80 -9.46 4.42
CA ASP A 60 5.46 -9.51 4.99
C ASP A 60 4.38 -9.60 3.91
N ILE A 61 3.17 -9.98 4.32
CA ILE A 61 1.97 -9.96 3.51
C ILE A 61 0.92 -9.10 4.20
N LEU A 62 0.55 -8.00 3.54
CA LEU A 62 -0.35 -7.01 4.10
C LEU A 62 -1.68 -6.99 3.36
N VAL A 63 -2.70 -6.54 4.07
CA VAL A 63 -4.03 -6.28 3.52
C VAL A 63 -4.40 -4.83 3.81
N PHE A 64 -4.73 -4.08 2.75
CA PHE A 64 -5.38 -2.79 2.85
C PHE A 64 -6.86 -2.96 2.53
N GLU A 65 -7.72 -2.57 3.47
CA GLU A 65 -9.17 -2.54 3.31
C GLU A 65 -9.69 -1.15 3.65
N CYS A 66 -10.49 -0.59 2.74
CA CYS A 66 -11.15 0.69 2.96
C CYS A 66 -12.59 0.59 2.49
N TRP A 67 -13.52 0.85 3.40
CA TRP A 67 -14.95 0.92 3.14
C TRP A 67 -15.41 2.34 3.41
N TRP A 68 -16.30 2.85 2.56
CA TRP A 68 -16.95 4.14 2.80
C TRP A 68 -18.43 4.05 2.47
N GLU A 69 -19.21 5.00 2.97
CA GLU A 69 -20.60 5.19 2.56
C GLU A 69 -20.63 6.36 1.56
N PRO A 70 -21.40 6.26 0.46
CA PRO A 70 -21.61 7.41 -0.42
C PRO A 70 -22.29 8.53 0.37
N GLU A 71 -21.75 9.75 0.31
CA GLU A 71 -22.49 10.92 0.78
C GLU A 71 -23.73 11.08 -0.11
N VAL A 72 -24.91 11.02 0.53
CA VAL A 72 -26.23 11.09 -0.12
C VAL A 72 -26.52 12.51 -0.62
#